data_AF-A0A7C7P6L1-F1
#
_entry.id   AF-A0A7C7P6L1-F1
#
_cell.length_a   1.000
_cell.length_b   1.000
_cell.length_c   1.000
_cell.angle_alpha   90.00
_cell.angle_beta   90.00
_cell.angle_gamma   90.00
#
_symmetry.space_group_name_H-M   'P 1'
#
loop_
_entity.id
_entity.type
_entity.pdbx_description
1 polymer ?
#
loop_
_entity_poly.entity_id
_entity_poly.type
_entity_poly.pdbx_seq_one_letter_code
_entity_poly.pdbx_strand_id
1 'polypeptide(L)'
;MKIRKLTDYGCKEFNEYIFRLRDGSTENFPAYMLTHPDMSEEIPDAVDIQNHYFRSRYEMGEYLVEIMNKIDNQRYIGDRGLWTWIALFWFEQLCPVRRDKTRKASMPYNYILSSDYKHRYRHSAYITCVVVN
;
A
#
# COMPACT_ATOMS: atom_id res chain seq x y z
N MET A 1 -3.29 12.19 6.87
CA MET A 1 -3.92 12.20 5.53
C MET A 1 -5.14 11.32 5.63
N LYS A 2 -6.28 11.72 5.06
CA LYS A 2 -7.45 10.85 5.02
C LYS A 2 -7.17 9.61 4.16
N ILE A 3 -7.51 8.44 4.69
CA ILE A 3 -7.39 7.19 3.94
C ILE A 3 -8.29 7.25 2.71
N ARG A 4 -7.75 6.74 1.61
CA ARG A 4 -8.43 6.56 0.33
C ARG A 4 -8.18 5.13 -0.14
N LYS A 5 -8.76 4.78 -1.28
CA LYS A 5 -8.41 3.54 -2.00
C LYS A 5 -8.02 3.89 -3.43
N LEU A 6 -7.09 3.13 -4.00
CA LEU A 6 -6.78 3.31 -5.42
C LEU A 6 -7.94 2.82 -6.28
N THR A 7 -8.21 3.54 -7.35
CA THR A 7 -9.09 3.09 -8.44
C THR A 7 -8.41 1.94 -9.19
N ASP A 8 -9.13 1.27 -10.10
CA ASP A 8 -8.52 0.28 -10.99
C ASP A 8 -7.42 0.91 -11.86
N TYR A 9 -7.64 2.16 -12.30
CA TYR A 9 -6.63 2.93 -13.03
C TYR A 9 -5.41 3.23 -12.15
N GLY A 10 -5.60 3.70 -10.91
CA GLY A 10 -4.50 3.91 -9.96
C GLY A 10 -3.72 2.63 -9.65
N CYS A 11 -4.41 1.49 -9.49
CA CYS A 11 -3.74 0.20 -9.30
C CYS A 11 -2.88 -0.19 -10.52
N LYS A 12 -3.36 0.08 -11.74
CA LYS A 12 -2.61 -0.17 -12.98
C LYS A 12 -1.38 0.73 -13.07
N GLU A 13 -1.53 2.03 -12.84
CA GLU A 13 -0.40 2.97 -12.89
C GLU A 13 0.67 2.62 -11.84
N PHE A 14 0.25 2.18 -10.65
CA PHE A 14 1.20 1.76 -9.62
C PHE A 14 1.90 0.47 -10.02
N ASN A 15 1.20 -0.47 -10.67
CA ASN A 15 1.81 -1.68 -11.24
C ASN A 15 2.91 -1.34 -12.25
N GLU A 16 2.62 -0.42 -13.19
CA GLU A 16 3.60 0.02 -14.18
C GLU A 16 4.81 0.69 -13.53
N TYR A 17 4.59 1.53 -12.51
CA TYR A 17 5.67 2.09 -11.71
C TYR A 17 6.55 1.02 -11.06
N ILE A 18 5.96 -0.02 -10.45
CA ILE A 18 6.73 -1.13 -9.87
C ILE A 18 7.55 -1.86 -10.94
N PHE A 19 7.00 -2.11 -12.13
CA PHE A 19 7.74 -2.74 -13.22
C PHE A 19 8.91 -1.88 -13.69
N ARG A 20 8.70 -0.57 -13.89
CA ARG A 20 9.80 0.34 -14.24
C ARG A 20 10.92 0.35 -13.21
N LEU A 21 10.59 0.35 -11.91
CA LEU A 21 11.59 0.23 -10.85
C LEU A 21 12.39 -1.08 -10.94
N ARG A 22 11.73 -2.19 -11.29
CA ARG A 22 12.39 -3.49 -11.48
C ARG A 22 13.32 -3.50 -12.70
N ASP A 23 12.99 -2.72 -13.72
CA ASP A 23 13.80 -2.53 -14.92
C ASP A 23 14.92 -1.48 -14.73
N GLY A 24 15.10 -0.97 -13.51
CA GLY A 24 16.20 -0.08 -13.15
C GLY A 24 15.85 1.41 -13.19
N SER A 25 14.57 1.77 -13.33
CA SER A 25 14.12 3.16 -13.17
C SER A 25 14.55 3.72 -11.81
N THR A 26 14.98 4.97 -11.84
CA THR A 26 15.30 5.78 -10.65
C THR A 26 14.27 6.91 -10.45
N GLU A 27 13.09 6.75 -11.05
CA GLU A 27 12.01 7.73 -10.91
C GLU A 27 11.59 7.90 -9.44
N ASN A 28 11.13 9.11 -9.11
CA ASN A 28 10.73 9.45 -7.76
C ASN A 28 9.43 8.73 -7.36
N PHE A 29 9.22 8.61 -6.05
CA PHE A 29 8.00 8.04 -5.48
C PHE A 29 6.75 8.81 -5.95
N PRO A 30 5.72 8.14 -6.54
CA PRO A 30 4.56 8.80 -7.13
C PRO A 30 3.51 9.16 -6.06
N ALA A 31 3.90 10.02 -5.10
CA ALA A 31 3.04 10.44 -3.99
C ALA A 31 1.72 11.08 -4.44
N TYR A 32 1.69 11.69 -5.64
CA TYR A 32 0.50 12.32 -6.21
C TYR A 32 -0.67 11.33 -6.38
N MET A 33 -0.38 10.05 -6.64
CA MET A 33 -1.39 8.99 -6.80
C MET A 33 -2.24 8.80 -5.54
N LEU A 34 -1.72 9.18 -4.36
CA LEU A 34 -2.45 9.07 -3.10
C LEU A 34 -3.68 9.96 -3.05
N THR A 35 -3.74 11.03 -3.86
CA THR A 35 -4.81 12.05 -3.81
C THR A 35 -5.38 12.41 -5.17
N HIS A 36 -4.75 11.99 -6.28
CA HIS A 36 -5.22 12.27 -7.62
C HIS A 36 -6.62 11.69 -7.85
N PRO A 37 -7.59 12.46 -8.38
CA PRO A 37 -9.00 12.05 -8.47
C PRO A 37 -9.21 10.82 -9.37
N ASP A 38 -8.46 10.69 -10.46
CA ASP A 38 -8.58 9.52 -11.34
C ASP A 38 -7.90 8.25 -10.79
N MET A 39 -7.00 8.40 -9.83
CA MET A 39 -6.15 7.30 -9.33
C MET A 39 -6.54 6.85 -7.93
N SER A 40 -7.25 7.69 -7.18
CA SER A 40 -7.69 7.37 -5.83
C SER A 40 -9.06 7.97 -5.55
N GLU A 41 -9.88 7.23 -4.83
CA GLU A 41 -11.21 7.65 -4.41
C GLU A 41 -11.35 7.60 -2.89
N GLU A 42 -12.22 8.46 -2.36
CA GLU A 42 -12.52 8.52 -0.93
C GLU A 42 -13.26 7.27 -0.49
N ILE A 43 -13.01 6.85 0.75
CA ILE A 43 -13.83 5.85 1.41
C ILE A 43 -14.80 6.55 2.36
N PRO A 44 -16.05 6.08 2.46
CA PRO A 44 -16.93 6.46 3.56
C PRO A 44 -16.23 6.27 4.91
N ASP A 45 -16.45 7.22 5.83
CA ASP A 45 -15.89 7.20 7.20
C ASP A 45 -14.34 7.18 7.25
N ALA A 46 -13.70 7.81 6.25
CA ALA A 46 -12.24 7.89 6.19
C ALA A 46 -11.62 8.47 7.47
N VAL A 47 -10.74 7.68 8.07
CA VAL A 47 -9.91 8.10 9.20
C VAL A 47 -8.60 8.70 8.71
N ASP A 48 -7.93 9.44 9.59
CA ASP A 48 -6.60 9.94 9.31
C ASP A 48 -5.55 8.86 9.55
N ILE A 49 -4.71 8.65 8.54
CA ILE A 49 -3.48 7.88 8.63
C ILE A 49 -2.28 8.81 8.76
N GLN A 50 -1.37 8.45 9.65
CA GLN A 50 -0.13 9.17 9.90
C GLN A 50 1.03 8.41 9.27
N ASN A 51 1.98 9.15 8.68
CA ASN A 51 3.19 8.54 8.13
C ASN A 51 4.20 8.28 9.24
N HIS A 52 3.92 7.28 10.09
CA HIS A 52 4.86 6.81 11.11
C HIS A 52 6.01 6.04 10.46
N TYR A 53 7.21 6.20 11.01
CA TYR A 53 8.32 5.29 10.73
C TYR A 53 8.23 4.10 11.67
N PHE A 54 7.98 2.90 11.13
CA PHE A 54 7.85 1.70 11.94
C PHE A 54 9.21 1.02 12.12
N ARG A 55 9.55 0.69 13.38
CA ARG A 55 10.78 -0.04 13.74
C ARG A 55 10.66 -1.53 13.42
N SER A 56 9.44 -2.04 13.34
CA SER A 56 9.18 -3.45 13.05
C SER A 56 7.89 -3.66 12.28
N ARG A 57 7.78 -4.84 11.67
CA ARG A 57 6.54 -5.30 11.03
C ARG A 57 5.40 -5.48 12.03
N TYR A 58 5.71 -5.78 13.29
CA TYR A 58 4.73 -5.92 14.35
C TYR A 58 4.10 -4.56 14.68
N GLU A 59 4.92 -3.52 14.88
CA GLU A 59 4.46 -2.14 15.14
C GLU A 59 3.58 -1.60 14.01
N MET A 60 3.97 -1.84 12.75
CA MET A 60 3.11 -1.52 11.60
C MET A 60 1.77 -2.26 11.65
N GLY A 61 1.78 -3.52 12.09
CA GLY A 61 0.58 -4.35 12.21
C GLY A 61 -0.37 -3.85 13.29
N GLU A 62 0.15 -3.52 14.48
CA GLU A 62 -0.65 -2.91 15.56
C GLU A 62 -1.34 -1.63 15.09
N TYR A 63 -0.58 -0.74 14.45
CA TYR A 63 -1.12 0.50 13.90
C TYR A 63 -2.18 0.25 12.81
N LEU A 64 -1.94 -0.71 11.92
CA LEU A 64 -2.93 -1.10 10.91
C LEU A 64 -4.20 -1.66 11.55
N VAL A 65 -4.11 -2.51 12.56
CA VAL A 65 -5.28 -3.04 13.28
C VAL A 65 -6.09 -1.90 13.91
N GLU A 66 -5.43 -0.93 14.56
CA GLU A 66 -6.12 0.25 15.10
C GLU A 66 -6.86 1.06 14.04
N ILE A 67 -6.25 1.24 12.87
CA ILE A 67 -6.86 1.94 11.74
C ILE A 67 -8.04 1.15 11.18
N MET A 68 -7.86 -0.16 10.96
CA MET A 68 -8.90 -1.04 10.40
C MET A 68 -10.11 -1.15 11.33
N ASN A 69 -9.92 -1.10 12.65
CA ASN A 69 -11.01 -1.10 13.64
C ASN A 69 -11.82 0.21 13.67
N LYS A 70 -11.27 1.30 13.13
CA LYS A 70 -11.96 2.60 13.05
C LYS A 70 -12.70 2.81 11.73
N ILE A 71 -12.53 1.91 10.77
CA ILE A 71 -13.29 1.87 9.51
C ILE A 71 -14.12 0.58 9.47
N ASP A 72 -14.99 0.45 8.47
CA ASP A 72 -15.77 -0.78 8.26
C ASP A 72 -14.86 -1.95 7.84
N ASN A 73 -14.25 -2.62 8.82
CA ASN A 73 -13.28 -3.69 8.60
C ASN A 73 -13.86 -4.82 7.74
N GLN A 74 -15.14 -5.19 7.95
CA GLN A 74 -15.77 -6.27 7.18
C GLN A 74 -15.84 -5.93 5.69
N ARG A 75 -16.14 -4.67 5.36
CA ARG A 75 -16.15 -4.17 3.99
C ARG A 75 -14.77 -4.11 3.37
N TYR A 76 -13.76 -3.74 4.16
CA TYR A 76 -12.46 -3.32 3.63
C TYR A 76 -11.32 -4.33 3.76
N ILE A 77 -11.46 -5.38 4.59
CA ILE A 77 -10.39 -6.38 4.80
C ILE A 77 -9.94 -7.02 3.48
N GLY A 78 -10.83 -7.19 2.50
CA GLY A 78 -10.50 -7.74 1.18
C GLY A 78 -10.35 -6.71 0.05
N ASP A 79 -10.45 -5.41 0.35
CA ASP A 79 -10.52 -4.37 -0.68
C ASP A 79 -9.13 -4.14 -1.33
N ARG A 80 -9.05 -4.43 -2.63
CA ARG A 80 -7.81 -4.31 -3.39
C ARG A 80 -7.28 -2.88 -3.42
N GLY A 81 -8.15 -1.90 -3.65
CA GLY A 81 -7.76 -0.51 -3.77
C GLY A 81 -7.20 0.02 -2.47
N LEU A 82 -7.81 -0.33 -1.33
CA LEU A 82 -7.40 0.12 0.00
C LEU A 82 -6.02 -0.41 0.35
N TRP A 83 -5.84 -1.74 0.28
CA TRP A 83 -4.57 -2.35 0.65
C TRP A 83 -3.43 -1.90 -0.27
N THR A 84 -3.73 -1.70 -1.55
CA THR A 84 -2.76 -1.15 -2.51
C THR A 84 -2.43 0.31 -2.19
N TRP A 85 -3.42 1.14 -1.82
CA TRP A 85 -3.21 2.52 -1.38
C TRP A 85 -2.36 2.59 -0.11
N ILE A 86 -2.60 1.72 0.87
CA ILE A 86 -1.79 1.61 2.09
C ILE A 86 -0.33 1.25 1.76
N ALA A 87 -0.13 0.29 0.86
CA ALA A 87 1.21 -0.09 0.42
C ALA A 87 1.92 1.05 -0.35
N LEU A 88 1.17 1.82 -1.15
CA LEU A 88 1.67 3.04 -1.78
C LEU A 88 2.05 4.09 -0.72
N PHE A 89 1.19 4.35 0.26
CA PHE A 89 1.40 5.36 1.30
C PHE A 89 2.70 5.14 2.09
N TRP A 90 3.04 3.87 2.37
CA TRP A 90 4.29 3.49 3.03
C TRP A 90 5.31 2.84 2.09
N PHE A 91 5.22 3.09 0.78
CA PHE A 91 6.09 2.43 -0.20
C PHE A 91 7.57 2.66 0.08
N GLU A 92 7.94 3.84 0.58
CA GLU A 92 9.33 4.15 0.91
C GLU A 92 9.88 3.31 2.07
N GLN A 93 9.04 2.86 2.99
CA GLN A 93 9.41 1.92 4.05
C GLN A 93 9.38 0.47 3.57
N LEU A 94 8.44 0.13 2.67
CA LEU A 94 8.30 -1.22 2.11
C LEU A 94 9.34 -1.54 1.02
N CYS A 95 9.85 -0.52 0.33
CA CYS A 95 10.83 -0.63 -0.74
C CYS A 95 11.82 0.54 -0.65
N PRO A 96 12.70 0.58 0.36
CA PRO A 96 13.58 1.72 0.59
C PRO A 96 14.60 1.93 -0.54
N VAL A 97 14.98 3.20 -0.75
CA VAL A 97 16.07 3.58 -1.66
C VAL A 97 17.39 3.06 -1.10
N ARG A 98 18.21 2.48 -1.96
CA ARG A 98 19.55 1.99 -1.65
C ARG A 98 20.57 3.13 -1.71
N ARG A 99 21.78 2.86 -1.22
CA ARG A 99 22.89 3.84 -1.24
C ARG A 99 23.23 4.35 -2.66
N ASP A 100 23.00 3.52 -3.67
CA ASP A 100 23.22 3.83 -5.09
C ASP A 100 22.03 4.57 -5.76
N LYS A 101 21.06 5.04 -4.97
CA LYS A 101 19.81 5.69 -5.41
C LYS A 101 18.84 4.77 -6.20
N THR A 102 19.10 3.47 -6.27
CA THR A 102 18.17 2.51 -6.87
C THR A 102 17.18 1.95 -5.84
N ARG A 103 16.09 1.35 -6.31
CA ARG A 103 15.20 0.50 -5.49
C ARG A 103 15.25 -0.92 -6.03
N LYS A 104 15.24 -1.93 -5.15
CA LYS A 104 15.01 -3.33 -5.54
C LYS A 104 13.56 -3.68 -5.24
N ALA A 105 12.65 -3.24 -6.10
CA ALA A 105 11.25 -3.57 -5.98
C ALA A 105 11.05 -5.09 -6.11
N SER A 106 10.27 -5.67 -5.20
CA SER A 106 9.84 -7.06 -5.29
C SER A 106 8.79 -7.23 -6.40
N MET A 107 8.18 -8.40 -6.50
CA MET A 107 7.07 -8.61 -7.44
C MET A 107 5.86 -7.74 -7.07
N PRO A 108 5.05 -7.28 -8.05
CA PRO A 108 3.92 -6.37 -7.81
C PRO A 108 2.93 -6.83 -6.74
N TYR A 109 2.69 -8.14 -6.60
CA TYR A 109 1.79 -8.70 -5.59
C TYR A 109 2.22 -8.42 -4.13
N ASN A 110 3.45 -7.92 -3.88
CA ASN A 110 3.88 -7.47 -2.55
C ASN A 110 3.33 -6.09 -2.18
N TYR A 111 2.91 -5.30 -3.18
CA TYR A 111 2.46 -3.91 -3.04
C TYR A 111 1.05 -3.68 -3.60
N ILE A 112 0.56 -4.60 -4.43
CA ILE A 112 -0.77 -4.57 -5.03
C ILE A 112 -1.52 -5.81 -4.58
N LEU A 113 -2.65 -5.62 -3.89
CA LEU A 113 -3.41 -6.77 -3.40
C LEU A 113 -3.96 -7.56 -4.60
N SER A 114 -3.61 -8.84 -4.65
CA SER A 114 -4.01 -9.72 -5.74
C SER A 114 -5.49 -10.11 -5.63
N SER A 115 -6.16 -10.18 -6.78
CA SER A 115 -7.48 -10.80 -6.90
C SER A 115 -7.40 -12.32 -6.68
N ASP A 116 -6.29 -12.95 -7.07
CA ASP A 116 -5.99 -14.34 -6.72
C ASP A 116 -5.67 -14.46 -5.23
N TYR A 117 -6.54 -15.18 -4.49
CA TYR A 117 -6.42 -15.47 -3.07
C TYR A 117 -5.08 -16.13 -2.70
N LYS A 118 -4.48 -16.92 -3.62
CA LYS A 118 -3.17 -17.57 -3.42
C LYS A 118 -2.00 -16.59 -3.37
N HIS A 119 -2.22 -15.32 -3.69
CA HIS A 119 -1.19 -14.29 -3.60
C HIS A 119 -1.48 -13.24 -2.53
N ARG A 120 -2.66 -13.25 -1.88
CA ARG A 120 -3.01 -12.23 -0.88
C ARG A 120 -2.06 -12.23 0.32
N TYR A 121 -1.63 -13.40 0.79
CA TYR A 121 -0.65 -13.50 1.88
C TYR A 121 0.74 -12.95 1.54
N ARG A 122 1.01 -12.68 0.25
CA ARG A 122 2.27 -12.05 -0.18
C ARG A 122 2.20 -10.53 -0.11
N HIS A 123 1.01 -9.96 0.01
CA HIS A 123 0.84 -8.51 0.06
C HIS A 123 1.33 -7.98 1.40
N SER A 124 2.33 -7.09 1.35
CA SER A 124 3.12 -6.70 2.52
C SER A 124 2.26 -6.05 3.60
N ALA A 125 1.48 -5.01 3.30
CA ALA A 125 0.69 -4.36 4.35
C ALA A 125 -0.43 -5.28 4.88
N TYR A 126 -1.06 -6.04 3.99
CA TYR A 126 -2.21 -6.90 4.32
C TYR A 126 -1.81 -8.01 5.29
N ILE A 127 -0.77 -8.78 4.96
CA ILE A 127 -0.36 -9.89 5.83
C ILE A 127 0.11 -9.41 7.20
N THR A 128 0.71 -8.21 7.26
CA THR A 128 1.12 -7.62 8.54
C THR A 128 -0.05 -7.25 9.43
N CYS A 129 -1.16 -6.77 8.87
CA CYS A 129 -2.38 -6.55 9.65
C CYS A 129 -3.02 -7.87 10.10
N VAL A 130 -3.09 -8.85 9.20
CA VAL A 130 -3.78 -10.13 9.46
C VAL A 130 -3.06 -11.00 10.50
N VAL A 131 -1.74 -10.91 10.62
CA VAL A 131 -0.98 -11.72 11.58
C VAL A 131 -1.02 -11.16 13.00
N VAL A 132 -1.33 -9.86 13.17
CA VAL A 132 -1.43 -9.22 14.50
C VAL A 132 -2.84 -9.34 15.10
N ASN A 133 -3.86 -9.46 14.26
CA ASN A 133 -5.27 -9.65 14.65
C ASN A 133 -5.59 -11.12 14.93
#